data_AF-A0A843U071-F1
#
_entry.id   AF-A0A843U071-F1
#
_cell.length_a   1.000
_cell.length_b   1.000
_cell.length_c   1.000
_cell.angle_alpha   90.00
_cell.angle_beta   90.00
_cell.angle_gamma   90.00
#
_symmetry.space_group_name_H-M   'P 1'
#
loop_
_entity.id
_entity.type
_entity.pdbx_description
1 polymer ?
#
loop_
_entity_poly.entity_id
_entity_poly.type
_entity_poly.pdbx_seq_one_letter_code
_entity_poly.pdbx_strand_id
1 'polypeptide(L)'
;MRIKHSSLNDQTGISKSGCDDLLWEYDSHQVDYSSAESHYEELLIEMERCLYEDLREESIRKELELYEEEDEYLARAVFEHMQLNDGQAEEKGSIWCPICKQGEVRENDHHLIYCTICNLQLDLGNDKMNLEFLRGRLGEVHEEHLDKGCKATPSFFMETGFNLTALYIRCQACNTFEIVL
;
A
#
# COMPACT_ATOMS: atom_id res chain seq x y z
N MET A 1 11.72 30.86 61.68
CA MET A 1 11.98 32.31 61.81
C MET A 1 10.62 33.00 61.96
N ARG A 2 10.50 33.97 62.87
CA ARG A 2 9.28 34.76 63.23
C ARG A 2 8.55 35.28 61.97
N ILE A 3 7.25 35.60 61.96
CA ILE A 3 6.51 36.66 62.69
C ILE A 3 4.99 36.31 62.61
N LYS A 4 4.26 36.10 63.71
CA LYS A 4 3.45 37.04 64.53
C LYS A 4 2.25 37.71 63.81
N HIS A 5 1.06 37.47 64.36
CA HIS A 5 -0.23 38.13 64.10
C HIS A 5 -0.19 39.65 64.31
N SER A 6 -1.03 40.38 63.56
CA SER A 6 -1.65 41.62 64.05
C SER A 6 -2.93 41.95 63.26
N SER A 7 -4.04 41.96 64.00
CA SER A 7 -5.36 42.47 63.65
C SER A 7 -5.36 44.00 63.55
N LEU A 8 -6.25 44.61 62.75
CA LEU A 8 -6.93 45.88 63.05
C LEU A 8 -7.95 46.28 61.97
N ASN A 9 -9.22 46.23 62.40
CA ASN A 9 -10.29 47.24 62.26
C ASN A 9 -10.86 47.68 60.90
N ASP A 10 -12.20 47.55 60.84
CA ASP A 10 -13.17 48.48 60.25
C ASP A 10 -12.68 49.93 60.18
N GLN A 11 -12.98 50.66 59.09
CA GLN A 11 -13.86 51.85 59.11
C GLN A 11 -14.41 52.17 57.71
N THR A 12 -15.73 52.27 57.68
CA THR A 12 -16.62 52.97 56.75
C THR A 12 -16.02 54.25 56.14
N GLY A 13 -16.17 54.40 54.82
CA GLY A 13 -15.87 55.63 54.12
C GLY A 13 -16.50 55.64 52.73
N ILE A 14 -17.78 55.99 52.68
CA ILE A 14 -18.50 56.28 51.43
C ILE A 14 -17.80 57.46 50.75
N SER A 15 -16.99 57.16 49.74
CA SER A 15 -16.56 58.15 48.76
C SER A 15 -17.25 57.82 47.45
N LYS A 16 -18.25 58.66 47.12
CA LYS A 16 -18.81 58.79 45.78
C LYS A 16 -17.67 59.13 44.82
N SER A 17 -17.06 58.12 44.23
CA SER A 17 -16.32 58.25 42.98
C SER A 17 -17.32 57.94 41.89
N GLY A 18 -17.64 58.93 41.06
CA GLY A 18 -18.52 58.73 39.91
C GLY A 18 -17.99 57.54 39.11
N CYS A 19 -18.79 56.49 39.05
CA CYS A 19 -18.58 55.43 38.10
C CYS A 19 -18.94 56.06 36.76
N ASP A 20 -17.93 56.58 36.08
CA ASP A 20 -17.99 56.89 34.66
C ASP A 20 -18.06 55.54 33.92
N ASP A 21 -19.16 54.82 34.12
CA ASP A 21 -19.49 53.56 33.45
C ASP A 21 -20.25 53.87 32.16
N LEU A 22 -19.71 54.83 31.41
CA LEU A 22 -20.18 55.24 30.08
C LEU A 22 -19.28 54.67 28.99
N LEU A 23 -18.73 53.46 29.19
CA LEU A 23 -17.89 52.84 28.16
C LEU A 23 -18.71 52.18 27.04
N TRP A 24 -20.05 52.17 27.09
CA TRP A 24 -20.86 51.74 25.94
C TRP A 24 -22.17 52.53 25.82
N GLU A 25 -22.12 53.87 25.86
CA GLU A 25 -23.14 54.64 25.13
C GLU A 25 -22.90 54.41 23.64
N TYR A 26 -23.42 53.28 23.16
CA TYR A 26 -23.46 52.95 21.75
C TYR A 26 -24.50 53.86 21.10
N ASP A 27 -24.03 54.98 20.56
CA ASP A 27 -24.86 55.95 19.87
C ASP A 27 -25.43 55.28 18.63
N SER A 28 -26.70 54.86 18.73
CA SER A 28 -27.44 54.18 17.67
C SER A 28 -27.83 55.20 16.60
N HIS A 29 -26.82 55.76 15.94
CA HIS A 29 -26.98 56.25 14.58
C HIS A 29 -27.36 55.04 13.75
N GLN A 30 -28.60 55.06 13.26
CA GLN A 30 -29.23 54.04 12.43
C GLN A 30 -28.44 53.82 11.14
N VAL A 31 -27.33 53.09 11.25
CA VAL A 31 -26.80 52.27 10.17
C VAL A 31 -27.65 51.01 10.19
N ASP A 32 -28.08 50.56 9.02
CA ASP A 32 -28.93 49.38 8.80
C ASP A 32 -28.40 48.14 9.53
N TYR A 33 -28.78 48.00 10.80
CA TYR A 33 -28.20 47.05 11.76
C TYR A 33 -28.50 45.61 11.37
N SER A 34 -29.67 45.41 10.74
CA SER A 34 -30.10 44.13 10.21
C SER A 34 -29.26 43.68 9.00
N SER A 35 -28.80 44.62 8.17
CA SER A 35 -27.91 44.31 7.05
C SER A 35 -26.49 44.01 7.52
N ALA A 36 -25.96 44.74 8.51
CA ALA A 36 -24.61 44.50 9.02
C ALA A 36 -24.47 43.15 9.74
N GLU A 37 -25.43 42.78 10.60
CA GLU A 37 -25.45 41.49 11.30
C GLU A 37 -25.49 40.29 10.32
N SER A 38 -26.30 40.40 9.26
CA SER A 38 -26.36 39.39 8.18
C SER A 38 -25.03 39.20 7.45
N HIS A 39 -24.24 40.27 7.26
CA HIS A 39 -22.93 40.15 6.62
C HIS A 39 -21.88 39.51 7.53
N TYR A 40 -21.98 39.68 8.85
CA TYR A 40 -21.11 38.96 9.79
C TYR A 40 -21.45 37.47 9.86
N GLU A 41 -22.74 37.12 9.83
CA GLU A 41 -23.19 35.73 9.76
C GLU A 41 -22.70 35.05 8.46
N GLU A 42 -22.86 35.71 7.32
CA GLU A 42 -22.38 35.22 6.02
C GLU A 42 -20.85 35.01 6.03
N LEU A 43 -20.10 35.96 6.59
CA LEU A 43 -18.65 35.84 6.73
C LEU A 43 -18.25 34.68 7.65
N LEU A 44 -18.95 34.47 8.77
CA LEU A 44 -18.68 33.38 9.70
C LEU A 44 -18.97 32.01 9.06
N ILE A 45 -20.05 31.89 8.31
CA ILE A 45 -20.41 30.67 7.56
C ILE A 45 -19.36 30.38 6.47
N GLU A 46 -18.88 31.41 5.78
CA GLU A 46 -17.83 31.29 4.78
C GLU A 46 -16.52 30.77 5.40
N MET A 47 -16.12 31.35 6.53
CA MET A 47 -14.93 30.92 7.27
C MET A 47 -15.05 29.48 7.77
N GLU A 48 -16.21 29.09 8.31
CA GLU A 48 -16.48 27.72 8.74
C GLU A 48 -16.38 26.75 7.57
N ARG A 49 -16.92 27.12 6.39
CA ARG A 49 -16.82 26.30 5.18
C ARG A 49 -15.35 26.08 4.77
N CYS A 50 -14.56 27.14 4.71
CA CYS A 50 -13.13 27.04 4.39
C CYS A 50 -12.37 26.16 5.39
N LEU A 51 -12.65 26.30 6.69
CA LEU A 51 -12.03 25.48 7.73
C LEU A 51 -12.31 23.98 7.51
N TYR A 52 -13.56 23.62 7.21
CA TYR A 52 -13.91 22.22 6.95
C TYR A 52 -13.33 21.69 5.63
N GLU A 53 -13.18 22.55 4.62
CA GLU A 53 -12.47 22.21 3.39
C GLU A 53 -11.01 21.86 3.69
N ASP A 54 -10.30 22.73 4.40
CA ASP A 54 -8.90 22.51 4.80
C ASP A 54 -8.73 21.23 5.60
N LEU A 55 -9.61 20.97 6.57
CA LEU A 55 -9.58 19.74 7.38
C LEU A 55 -9.82 18.47 6.55
N ARG A 56 -10.72 18.54 5.57
CA ARG A 56 -10.95 17.41 4.65
C ARG A 56 -9.73 17.14 3.79
N GLU A 57 -9.14 18.19 3.22
CA GLU A 57 -7.92 18.05 2.42
C GLU A 57 -6.75 17.50 3.22
N GLU A 58 -6.56 17.98 4.45
CA GLU A 58 -5.51 17.47 5.35
C GLU A 58 -5.75 16.00 5.71
N SER A 59 -7.00 15.59 5.94
CA SER A 59 -7.36 14.20 6.18
C SER A 59 -7.02 13.30 4.99
N ILE A 60 -7.38 13.72 3.78
CA ILE A 60 -7.09 12.98 2.54
C ILE A 60 -5.57 12.88 2.35
N ARG A 61 -4.84 13.98 2.56
CA ARG A 61 -3.38 14.01 2.42
C ARG A 61 -2.70 13.01 3.34
N LYS A 62 -3.08 13.00 4.63
CA LYS A 62 -2.54 12.04 5.61
C LYS A 62 -2.86 10.59 5.24
N GLU A 63 -4.06 10.32 4.73
CA GLU A 63 -4.43 8.97 4.29
C GLU A 63 -3.56 8.51 3.11
N LEU A 64 -3.30 9.40 2.15
CA LEU A 64 -2.41 9.10 1.02
C LEU A 64 -0.96 8.85 1.47
N GLU A 65 -0.43 9.66 2.39
CA GLU A 65 0.92 9.45 2.96
C GLU A 65 1.04 8.06 3.64
N LEU A 66 0.00 7.62 4.35
CA LEU A 66 -0.04 6.29 4.96
C LEU A 66 -0.06 5.17 3.92
N TYR A 67 -0.82 5.31 2.83
CA TYR A 67 -0.83 4.32 1.75
C TYR A 67 0.52 4.24 1.03
N GLU A 68 1.22 5.37 0.84
CA GLU A 68 2.57 5.37 0.28
C GLU A 68 3.57 4.64 1.17
N GLU A 69 3.51 4.86 2.49
CA GLU A 69 4.36 4.13 3.47
C GLU A 69 4.06 2.63 3.49
N GLU A 70 2.77 2.25 3.43
CA GLU A 70 2.36 0.85 3.34
C GLU A 70 2.86 0.20 2.05
N ASP A 71 2.73 0.87 0.91
CA ASP A 71 3.22 0.36 -0.38
C ASP A 71 4.75 0.16 -0.36
N GLU A 72 5.50 1.11 0.20
CA GLU A 72 6.96 0.96 0.34
C GLU A 72 7.32 -0.21 1.27
N TYR A 73 6.61 -0.36 2.39
CA TYR A 73 6.80 -1.49 3.29
C TYR A 73 6.51 -2.83 2.61
N LEU A 74 5.40 -2.92 1.86
CA LEU A 74 5.03 -4.12 1.13
C LEU A 74 6.03 -4.43 0.02
N ALA A 75 6.48 -3.44 -0.73
CA ALA A 75 7.51 -3.59 -1.76
C ALA A 75 8.81 -4.14 -1.15
N ARG A 76 9.22 -3.61 0.02
CA ARG A 76 10.39 -4.07 0.76
C ARG A 76 10.22 -5.50 1.27
N ALA A 77 9.08 -5.81 1.90
CA ALA A 77 8.78 -7.14 2.39
C ALA A 77 8.73 -8.17 1.25
N VAL A 78 8.16 -7.80 0.09
CA VAL A 78 8.18 -8.63 -1.12
C VAL A 78 9.61 -8.85 -1.59
N PHE A 79 10.43 -7.80 -1.65
CA PHE A 79 11.83 -7.94 -2.04
C PHE A 79 12.61 -8.88 -1.10
N GLU A 80 12.45 -8.72 0.22
CA GLU A 80 13.08 -9.56 1.24
C GLU A 80 12.58 -11.01 1.19
N HIS A 81 11.26 -11.22 1.10
CA HIS A 81 10.65 -12.55 1.14
C HIS A 81 10.70 -13.31 -0.19
N MET A 82 10.76 -12.61 -1.34
CA MET A 82 10.85 -13.25 -2.65
C MET A 82 12.28 -13.66 -3.04
N GLN A 83 13.29 -13.51 -2.16
CA GLN A 83 14.69 -13.88 -2.44
C GLN A 83 15.15 -13.39 -3.83
N LEU A 84 14.75 -12.17 -4.22
CA LEU A 84 14.93 -11.72 -5.61
C LEU A 84 16.37 -11.33 -5.95
N ASN A 85 17.27 -11.14 -4.97
CA ASN A 85 18.71 -11.21 -5.22
C ASN A 85 19.55 -11.19 -3.93
N ASP A 86 20.16 -12.32 -3.57
CA ASP A 86 21.41 -12.32 -2.79
C ASP A 86 22.58 -12.42 -3.77
N GLY A 87 22.85 -11.38 -4.57
CA GLY A 87 24.12 -11.12 -5.30
C GLY A 87 24.79 -12.25 -6.11
N GLN A 88 24.15 -13.40 -6.28
CA GLN A 88 24.67 -14.64 -6.88
C GLN A 88 23.68 -15.26 -7.87
N ALA A 89 22.45 -14.75 -7.96
CA ALA A 89 21.44 -15.23 -8.91
C ALA A 89 21.77 -14.82 -10.37
N GLU A 90 22.62 -13.81 -10.57
CA GLU A 90 23.13 -13.46 -11.90
C GLU A 90 24.28 -14.38 -12.37
N GLU A 91 24.97 -15.08 -11.45
CA GLU A 91 26.08 -15.97 -11.82
C GLU A 91 25.67 -17.44 -12.03
N LYS A 92 24.48 -17.85 -11.60
CA LYS A 92 23.93 -19.18 -11.90
C LYS A 92 22.45 -19.07 -12.13
N GLY A 93 22.01 -19.33 -13.37
CA GLY A 93 20.61 -19.33 -13.77
C GLY A 93 19.78 -20.40 -13.05
N SER A 94 19.55 -20.24 -11.76
CA SER A 94 18.65 -21.07 -10.96
C SER A 94 17.21 -20.67 -11.26
N ILE A 95 16.39 -21.66 -11.56
CA ILE A 95 14.96 -21.48 -11.82
C ILE A 95 14.20 -22.14 -10.69
N TRP A 96 13.24 -21.44 -10.09
CA TRP A 96 12.33 -22.05 -9.13
C TRP A 96 11.32 -22.96 -9.82
N CYS A 97 11.02 -24.09 -9.21
CA CYS A 97 10.12 -25.07 -9.78
C CYS A 97 8.70 -24.51 -9.92
N PRO A 98 8.12 -24.51 -11.12
CA PRO A 98 6.79 -23.94 -11.35
C PRO A 98 5.66 -24.73 -10.68
N ILE A 99 5.91 -25.98 -10.29
CA ILE A 99 4.93 -26.86 -9.63
C ILE A 99 4.90 -26.62 -8.12
N CYS A 100 6.04 -26.81 -7.43
CA CYS A 100 6.09 -26.73 -5.96
C CYS A 100 6.45 -25.34 -5.42
N LYS A 101 7.01 -24.45 -6.26
CA LYS A 101 7.45 -23.08 -5.91
C LYS A 101 8.50 -23.00 -4.79
N GLN A 102 9.04 -24.13 -4.35
CA GLN A 102 10.03 -24.22 -3.27
C GLN A 102 11.34 -24.84 -3.71
N GLY A 103 11.29 -25.77 -4.67
CA GLY A 103 12.49 -26.47 -5.14
C GLY A 103 13.15 -25.73 -6.29
N GLU A 104 14.45 -25.88 -6.42
CA GLU A 104 15.18 -25.42 -7.59
C GLU A 104 15.05 -26.45 -8.72
N VAL A 105 15.02 -25.96 -9.94
CA VAL A 105 15.12 -26.76 -11.16
C VAL A 105 16.59 -26.83 -11.55
N ARG A 106 17.08 -28.04 -11.78
CA ARG A 106 18.46 -28.33 -12.19
C ARG A 106 18.47 -29.21 -13.43
N GLU A 107 19.54 -29.10 -14.19
CA GLU A 107 19.83 -29.95 -15.33
C GLU A 107 21.01 -30.87 -14.97
N ASN A 108 20.91 -32.17 -15.26
CA ASN A 108 22.02 -33.13 -15.15
C ASN A 108 22.74 -33.28 -16.51
N ASP A 109 23.92 -33.91 -16.50
CA ASP A 109 24.77 -34.17 -17.68
C ASP A 109 24.09 -34.95 -18.83
N HIS A 110 22.91 -35.51 -18.60
CA HIS A 110 22.10 -36.25 -19.57
C HIS A 110 20.88 -35.46 -20.08
N HIS A 111 20.89 -34.12 -20.00
CA HIS A 111 19.75 -33.26 -20.40
C HIS A 111 18.44 -33.58 -19.67
N LEU A 112 18.56 -34.13 -18.46
CA LEU A 112 17.43 -34.38 -17.58
C LEU A 112 17.22 -33.15 -16.72
N ILE A 113 16.08 -32.49 -16.91
CA ILE A 113 15.63 -31.41 -16.04
C ILE A 113 14.82 -31.99 -14.89
N TYR A 114 15.16 -31.65 -13.65
CA TYR A 114 14.45 -32.15 -12.48
C TYR A 114 14.37 -31.09 -11.37
N CYS A 115 13.37 -31.24 -10.49
CA CYS A 115 13.26 -30.45 -9.28
C CYS A 115 13.94 -31.14 -8.10
N THR A 116 14.56 -30.35 -7.22
CA THR A 116 15.20 -30.87 -5.98
C THR A 116 14.22 -31.31 -4.90
N ILE A 117 12.93 -30.95 -4.99
CA ILE A 117 11.93 -31.19 -3.94
C ILE A 117 10.73 -32.02 -4.42
N CYS A 118 10.24 -31.78 -5.64
CA CYS A 118 9.03 -32.42 -6.15
C CYS A 118 9.31 -33.32 -7.37
N ASN A 119 8.27 -34.02 -7.85
CA ASN A 119 8.36 -35.01 -8.93
C ASN A 119 8.44 -34.39 -10.34
N LEU A 120 8.83 -33.12 -10.48
CA LEU A 120 9.08 -32.53 -11.79
C LEU A 120 10.34 -33.17 -12.37
N GLN A 121 10.18 -33.90 -13.47
CA GLN A 121 11.26 -34.54 -14.21
C GLN A 121 10.91 -34.55 -15.71
N LEU A 122 11.74 -33.90 -16.52
CA LEU A 122 11.63 -33.80 -17.97
C LEU A 122 12.88 -34.41 -18.59
N ASP A 123 12.69 -35.51 -19.31
CA ASP A 123 13.73 -36.13 -20.12
C ASP A 123 13.68 -35.49 -21.52
N LEU A 124 14.60 -34.58 -21.78
CA LEU A 124 14.68 -33.84 -23.04
C LEU A 124 15.49 -34.61 -24.10
N GLY A 125 16.06 -35.77 -23.76
CA GLY A 125 16.82 -36.60 -24.68
C GLY A 125 17.94 -35.84 -25.42
N ASN A 126 17.97 -35.98 -26.74
CA ASN A 126 18.94 -35.30 -27.63
C ASN A 126 18.45 -33.94 -28.13
N ASP A 127 17.25 -33.51 -27.73
CA ASP A 127 16.75 -32.20 -28.10
C ASP A 127 17.54 -31.18 -27.30
N LYS A 128 18.11 -30.18 -27.99
CA LYS A 128 19.00 -29.15 -27.43
C LYS A 128 18.26 -28.16 -26.51
N MET A 129 17.24 -28.61 -25.82
CA MET A 129 16.53 -27.83 -24.82
C MET A 129 17.39 -27.82 -23.57
N ASN A 130 17.75 -26.63 -23.11
CA ASN A 130 18.52 -26.42 -21.90
C ASN A 130 17.63 -25.76 -20.85
N LEU A 131 18.15 -25.66 -19.63
CA LEU A 131 17.48 -24.95 -18.55
C LEU A 131 17.07 -23.51 -18.93
N GLU A 132 17.87 -22.83 -19.75
CA GLU A 132 17.60 -21.47 -20.24
C GLU A 132 16.36 -21.40 -21.15
N PHE A 133 16.16 -22.39 -22.03
CA PHE A 133 14.97 -22.52 -22.85
C PHE A 133 13.70 -22.68 -21.99
N LEU A 134 13.75 -23.53 -20.97
CA LEU A 134 12.65 -23.67 -20.01
C LEU A 134 12.34 -22.34 -19.33
N ARG A 135 13.36 -21.56 -18.95
CA ARG A 135 13.18 -20.22 -18.35
C ARG A 135 12.40 -19.30 -19.30
N GLY A 136 12.84 -19.23 -20.55
CA GLY A 136 12.20 -18.42 -21.58
C GLY A 136 10.75 -18.83 -21.78
N ARG A 137 10.51 -20.14 -21.98
CA ARG A 137 9.17 -20.65 -22.25
C ARG A 137 8.21 -20.45 -21.07
N LEU A 138 8.68 -20.59 -19.82
CA LEU A 138 7.86 -20.27 -18.64
C LEU A 138 7.46 -18.79 -18.61
N GLY A 139 8.37 -17.88 -18.98
CA GLY A 139 8.06 -16.45 -19.10
C GLY A 139 7.00 -16.19 -20.18
N GLU A 140 7.21 -16.74 -21.37
CA GLU A 140 6.29 -16.60 -22.51
C GLU A 140 4.87 -17.07 -22.18
N VAL A 141 4.69 -18.27 -21.62
CA VAL A 141 3.35 -18.77 -21.29
C VAL A 141 2.65 -17.94 -20.21
N HIS A 142 3.41 -17.30 -19.33
CA HIS A 142 2.87 -16.37 -18.34
C HIS A 142 2.43 -15.05 -18.99
N GLU A 143 3.23 -14.50 -19.90
CA GLU A 143 2.91 -13.30 -20.67
C GLU A 143 1.69 -13.54 -21.57
N GLU A 144 1.67 -14.64 -22.34
CA GLU A 144 0.54 -15.06 -23.17
C GLU A 144 -0.75 -15.23 -22.35
N HIS A 145 -0.66 -15.75 -21.11
CA HIS A 145 -1.81 -15.85 -20.22
C HIS A 145 -2.27 -14.47 -19.71
N LEU A 146 -1.34 -13.57 -19.40
CA LEU A 146 -1.64 -12.22 -18.92
C LEU A 146 -2.26 -11.36 -20.03
N ASP A 147 -1.77 -11.49 -21.27
CA ASP A 147 -2.27 -10.80 -22.47
C ASP A 147 -3.73 -11.17 -22.79
N LYS A 148 -4.16 -12.37 -22.39
CA LYS A 148 -5.58 -12.78 -22.44
C LYS A 148 -6.44 -12.02 -21.41
N GLY A 149 -5.86 -11.18 -20.56
CA GLY A 149 -6.52 -10.36 -19.55
C GLY A 149 -6.80 -11.08 -18.22
N CYS A 150 -6.24 -12.27 -18.02
CA CYS A 150 -6.48 -13.07 -16.82
C CYS A 150 -5.43 -12.78 -15.74
N LYS A 151 -5.88 -12.30 -14.57
CA LYS A 151 -5.02 -12.00 -13.41
C LYS A 151 -4.86 -13.16 -12.43
N ALA A 152 -5.53 -14.29 -12.66
CA ALA A 152 -5.42 -15.46 -11.80
C ALA A 152 -4.06 -16.17 -11.99
N THR A 153 -3.50 -16.71 -10.93
CA THR A 153 -2.24 -17.47 -11.01
C THR A 153 -2.49 -18.84 -11.65
N PRO A 154 -1.90 -19.16 -12.81
CA PRO A 154 -2.02 -20.48 -13.41
C PRO A 154 -1.26 -21.53 -12.59
N SER A 155 -1.71 -22.78 -12.70
CA SER A 155 -1.11 -23.95 -12.09
C SER A 155 -0.32 -24.75 -13.11
N PHE A 156 0.83 -25.28 -12.72
CA PHE A 156 1.65 -26.16 -13.54
C PHE A 156 1.60 -27.59 -13.03
N PHE A 157 1.63 -28.56 -13.92
CA PHE A 157 1.68 -29.98 -13.56
C PHE A 157 2.30 -30.82 -14.67
N MET A 158 2.81 -31.99 -14.28
CA MET A 158 3.34 -33.00 -15.21
C MET A 158 2.24 -34.00 -15.56
N GLU A 159 2.19 -34.40 -16.83
CA GLU A 159 1.34 -35.50 -17.27
C GLU A 159 2.11 -36.39 -18.25
N THR A 160 1.99 -37.71 -18.08
CA THR A 160 2.65 -38.70 -18.93
C THR A 160 1.63 -39.39 -19.82
N GLY A 161 1.82 -39.30 -21.14
CA GLY A 161 1.00 -39.97 -22.15
C GLY A 161 1.88 -40.59 -23.23
N PHE A 162 1.57 -41.83 -23.65
CA PHE A 162 2.31 -42.54 -24.71
C PHE A 162 3.84 -42.63 -24.47
N ASN A 163 4.26 -42.81 -23.21
CA ASN A 163 5.66 -42.79 -22.77
C ASN A 163 6.40 -41.46 -22.96
N LEU A 164 5.66 -40.36 -23.19
CA LEU A 164 6.19 -39.00 -23.19
C LEU A 164 5.65 -38.27 -21.97
N THR A 165 6.54 -37.63 -21.22
CA THR A 165 6.17 -36.82 -20.05
C THR A 165 6.32 -35.35 -20.43
N ALA A 166 5.23 -34.60 -20.32
CA ALA A 166 5.18 -33.19 -20.68
C ALA A 166 4.74 -32.33 -19.49
N LEU A 167 5.19 -31.07 -19.49
CA LEU A 167 4.80 -30.04 -18.54
C LEU A 167 3.65 -29.23 -19.12
N TYR A 168 2.57 -29.09 -18.35
CA TYR A 168 1.38 -28.35 -18.76
C TYR A 168 1.15 -27.13 -17.88
N ILE A 169 0.54 -26.10 -18.47
CA ILE A 169 -0.03 -24.95 -17.77
C ILE A 169 -1.56 -25.05 -17.79
N ARG A 170 -2.20 -24.79 -16.65
CA ARG A 170 -3.65 -24.74 -16.53
C ARG A 170 -4.12 -23.59 -15.66
N CYS A 171 -5.07 -22.82 -16.17
CA CYS A 171 -5.77 -21.80 -15.41
C CYS A 171 -7.27 -22.10 -15.37
N GLN A 172 -7.83 -22.26 -14.18
CA GLN A 172 -9.27 -22.53 -14.00
C GLN A 172 -10.14 -21.28 -14.25
N ALA A 173 -9.58 -20.07 -14.13
CA ALA A 173 -10.33 -18.83 -14.30
C ALA A 173 -10.63 -18.51 -15.77
N CYS A 174 -9.65 -18.73 -16.66
CA CYS A 174 -9.78 -18.47 -18.11
C CYS A 174 -9.77 -19.74 -18.97
N ASN A 175 -9.80 -20.92 -18.35
CA ASN A 175 -9.74 -22.23 -19.01
C ASN A 175 -8.54 -22.42 -19.95
N THR A 176 -7.42 -21.72 -19.69
CA THR A 176 -6.18 -21.97 -20.43
C THR A 176 -5.67 -23.37 -20.08
N PHE A 177 -5.35 -24.17 -21.11
CA PHE A 177 -4.73 -25.48 -20.96
C PHE A 177 -3.81 -25.73 -22.16
N GLU A 178 -2.50 -25.66 -21.93
CA GLU A 178 -1.49 -25.67 -22.99
C GLU A 178 -0.26 -26.46 -22.54
N ILE A 179 0.47 -27.01 -23.52
CA ILE A 179 1.76 -27.68 -23.29
C ILE A 179 2.83 -26.59 -23.17
N VAL A 180 3.63 -26.67 -22.13
CA VAL A 180 4.81 -25.82 -21.93
C VAL A 180 6.02 -26.48 -22.57
N LEU A 181 6.25 -27.77 -22.27
CA LEU A 181 7.37 -28.61 -22.73
C LEU A 181 6.92 -30.06 -22.88
#